data_AF-A0A6N2N403-F1
#
_entry.id   AF-A0A6N2N403-F1
#
_cell.length_a   1.000
_cell.length_b   1.000
_cell.length_c   1.000
_cell.angle_alpha   90.00
_cell.angle_beta   90.00
_cell.angle_gamma   90.00
#
_symmetry.space_group_name_H-M   'P 1'
#
loop_
_entity.id
_entity.type
_entity.pdbx_description
1 polymer ?
#
loop_
_entity_poly.entity_id
_entity_poly.type
_entity_poly.pdbx_seq_one_letter_code
_entity_poly.pdbx_strand_id
1 'polypeptide(L)'
;MSHLITPSDLLLSLLDLLVQTLQMNESAQVTMNHFEAAIDRVIGGLEKKNKVISRLERQTVAYHESGHAVAGWFLEHAEPLLKVTIVPRGTAALGFAQYVPNENLLMTKEQLFDMTCMTLGGRAAEQVLLGKISTGAQNDLEKVTKMTWPQVAVYGFSDKVGLLSFPQREDAFEMSKPYSSETGAIIDSEVREWVAKAYDSTVKLIEEHKEQVARIAELLLEKEVQHQDDLVRVLGERPFKSSEPTNYDRFKRGFEQDDKESKETAKGGTLDDDGSSPLEPEVVPA
;
A
#
# COMPACT_ATOMS: atom_id res chain seq x y z
N MET A 1 18.95 1.40 18.23
CA MET A 1 18.27 2.71 18.09
C MET A 1 17.69 2.77 16.68
N SER A 2 16.49 2.21 16.49
CA SER A 2 15.68 2.48 15.32
C SER A 2 15.16 3.91 15.47
N HIS A 3 15.77 4.87 14.78
CA HIS A 3 15.13 6.17 14.61
C HIS A 3 13.82 5.92 13.88
N LEU A 4 12.71 5.97 14.61
CA LEU A 4 11.39 6.08 14.03
C LEU A 4 11.40 7.37 13.20
N ILE A 5 11.26 7.23 11.89
CA ILE A 5 11.18 8.36 10.97
C ILE A 5 9.97 9.18 11.40
N THR A 6 10.20 10.39 11.91
CA THR A 6 9.11 11.27 12.32
C THR A 6 8.44 11.87 11.07
N PRO A 7 7.18 12.32 11.15
CA PRO A 7 6.55 13.06 10.06
C PRO A 7 7.42 14.24 9.57
N SER A 8 8.13 14.90 10.49
CA SER A 8 9.11 15.95 10.16
C SER A 8 10.31 15.44 9.36
N ASP A 9 10.86 14.27 9.69
CA ASP A 9 11.97 13.67 8.94
C ASP A 9 11.54 13.29 7.52
N LEU A 10 10.30 12.84 7.37
CA LEU A 10 9.71 12.48 6.09
C LEU A 10 9.48 13.72 5.20
N LEU A 11 9.03 14.82 5.81
CA LEU A 11 8.81 16.10 5.12
C LEU A 11 10.13 16.76 4.69
N LEU A 12 11.14 16.74 5.56
CA LEU A 12 12.52 17.17 5.25
C LEU A 12 13.12 16.31 4.13
N SER A 13 12.97 14.99 4.21
CA SER A 13 13.44 14.09 3.17
C SER A 13 12.75 14.35 1.82
N LEU A 14 11.44 14.61 1.82
CA LEU A 14 10.69 14.93 0.61
C LEU A 14 11.15 16.26 0.00
N LEU A 15 11.35 17.30 0.82
CA LEU A 15 11.86 18.61 0.40
C LEU A 15 13.25 18.49 -0.23
N ASP A 16 14.17 17.79 0.41
CA ASP A 16 15.52 17.56 -0.12
C ASP A 16 15.49 16.81 -1.45
N LEU A 17 14.60 15.81 -1.58
CA LEU A 17 14.42 15.04 -2.80
C LEU A 17 13.79 15.87 -3.91
N LEU A 18 12.82 16.73 -3.59
CA LEU A 18 12.23 17.69 -4.54
C LEU A 18 13.30 18.62 -5.11
N VAL A 19 14.13 19.22 -4.26
CA VAL A 19 15.24 20.07 -4.69
C VAL A 19 16.22 19.30 -5.60
N GLN A 20 16.56 18.07 -5.24
CA GLN A 20 17.41 17.22 -6.09
C GLN A 20 16.77 16.91 -7.45
N THR A 21 15.47 16.60 -7.49
CA THR A 21 14.77 16.31 -8.77
C THR A 21 14.70 17.54 -9.68
N LEU A 22 14.49 18.74 -9.12
CA LEU A 22 14.54 19.99 -9.86
C LEU A 22 15.91 20.21 -10.51
N GLN A 23 16.98 20.01 -9.73
CA GLN A 23 18.35 20.18 -10.19
C GLN A 23 18.71 19.19 -11.30
N MET A 24 18.30 17.91 -11.15
CA MET A 24 18.56 16.88 -12.17
C MET A 24 17.81 17.13 -13.48
N ASN A 25 16.62 17.72 -13.42
CA ASN A 25 15.80 18.03 -14.60
C ASN A 25 16.01 19.45 -15.13
N GLU A 26 17.02 20.19 -14.62
CA GLU A 26 17.30 21.59 -14.96
C GLU A 26 16.06 22.50 -14.96
N SER A 27 15.14 22.25 -14.02
CA SER A 27 13.83 22.89 -13.98
C SER A 27 13.78 24.00 -12.93
N ALA A 28 13.30 25.18 -13.32
CA ALA A 28 13.15 26.32 -12.42
C ALA A 28 11.85 26.30 -11.61
N GLN A 29 10.92 25.39 -11.91
CA GLN A 29 9.61 25.28 -11.28
C GLN A 29 9.31 23.84 -10.85
N VAL A 30 8.66 23.71 -9.69
CA VAL A 30 8.16 22.42 -9.20
C VAL A 30 6.90 22.07 -9.98
N THR A 31 6.85 20.85 -10.49
CA THR A 31 5.69 20.28 -11.19
C THR A 31 5.26 19.02 -10.47
N MET A 32 4.07 18.51 -10.75
CA MET A 32 3.57 17.27 -10.12
C MET A 32 4.51 16.08 -10.37
N ASN A 33 5.13 16.02 -11.55
CA ASN A 33 6.11 14.99 -11.88
C ASN A 33 7.33 14.99 -10.92
N HIS A 34 7.73 16.17 -10.42
CA HIS A 34 8.81 16.27 -9.43
C HIS A 34 8.38 15.71 -8.07
N PHE A 35 7.13 15.96 -7.66
CA PHE A 35 6.56 15.35 -6.45
C PHE A 35 6.46 13.83 -6.57
N GLU A 36 5.92 13.33 -7.68
CA GLU A 36 5.80 11.88 -7.92
C GLU A 36 7.16 11.17 -7.89
N ALA A 37 8.18 11.75 -8.55
CA ALA A 37 9.53 11.21 -8.56
C ALA A 37 10.18 11.24 -7.16
N ALA A 38 9.94 12.28 -6.37
CA ALA A 38 10.42 12.38 -5.00
C ALA A 38 9.75 11.33 -4.09
N ILE A 39 8.43 11.18 -4.18
CA ILE A 39 7.66 10.16 -3.43
C ILE A 39 8.14 8.76 -3.79
N ASP A 40 8.34 8.47 -5.08
CA ASP A 40 8.86 7.18 -5.54
C ASP A 40 10.24 6.86 -4.98
N ARG A 41 11.06 7.89 -4.80
CA ARG A 41 12.38 7.74 -4.22
C ARG A 41 12.34 7.57 -2.70
N VAL A 42 11.38 8.16 -2.00
CA VAL A 42 11.17 7.89 -0.57
C VAL A 42 10.71 6.44 -0.36
N ILE A 43 9.77 5.97 -1.18
CA ILE A 43 9.15 4.64 -1.02
C ILE A 43 10.08 3.53 -1.53
N GLY A 44 10.51 3.61 -2.78
CA GLY A 44 11.26 2.55 -3.46
C GLY A 44 12.78 2.76 -3.47
N GLY A 45 13.25 3.97 -3.16
CA GLY A 45 14.67 4.33 -3.27
C GLY A 45 15.08 4.80 -4.67
N LEU A 46 16.40 4.90 -4.88
CA LEU A 46 17.00 5.33 -6.14
C LEU A 46 16.65 4.40 -7.31
N GLU A 47 16.15 4.98 -8.40
CA GLU A 47 15.90 4.26 -9.65
C GLU A 47 17.19 3.70 -10.25
N LYS A 48 17.17 2.45 -10.71
CA LYS A 48 18.33 1.81 -11.33
C LYS A 48 18.17 1.69 -12.84
N LYS A 49 18.34 2.82 -13.55
CA LYS A 49 18.27 2.91 -15.02
C LYS A 49 19.19 1.95 -15.78
N ASN A 50 20.32 1.57 -15.18
CA ASN A 50 21.32 0.68 -15.80
C ASN A 50 21.21 -0.79 -15.35
N LYS A 51 20.19 -1.16 -14.56
CA LYS A 51 20.02 -2.56 -14.15
C LYS A 51 19.44 -3.34 -15.32
N VAL A 52 20.27 -4.19 -15.94
CA VAL A 52 19.81 -5.11 -16.98
C VAL A 52 18.98 -6.20 -16.30
N ILE A 53 17.69 -6.24 -16.62
CA ILE A 53 16.75 -7.27 -16.15
C ILE A 53 16.41 -8.16 -17.36
N SER A 54 16.48 -9.47 -17.18
CA SER A 54 16.12 -10.39 -18.26
C SER A 54 14.62 -10.28 -18.59
N ARG A 55 14.24 -10.60 -19.83
CA ARG A 55 12.83 -10.60 -20.24
C ARG A 55 11.97 -11.48 -19.33
N LEU A 56 12.50 -12.62 -18.89
CA LEU A 56 11.80 -13.55 -18.01
C LEU A 56 11.59 -12.98 -16.62
N GLU A 57 12.61 -12.34 -16.04
CA GLU A 57 12.49 -11.67 -14.73
C GLU A 57 11.51 -10.50 -14.81
N ARG A 58 11.61 -9.67 -15.85
CA ARG A 58 10.69 -8.53 -16.06
C ARG A 58 9.25 -9.00 -16.19
N GLN A 59 9.02 -10.10 -16.90
CA GLN A 59 7.70 -10.74 -17.00
C GLN A 59 7.23 -11.27 -15.65
N THR A 60 8.11 -11.93 -14.89
CA THR A 60 7.78 -12.46 -13.55
C THR A 60 7.35 -11.34 -12.61
N VAL A 61 8.09 -10.22 -12.60
CA VAL A 61 7.76 -9.02 -11.81
C VAL A 61 6.42 -8.43 -12.26
N ALA A 62 6.16 -8.31 -13.57
CA ALA A 62 4.88 -7.79 -14.06
C ALA A 62 3.67 -8.62 -13.57
N TYR A 63 3.74 -9.95 -13.60
CA TYR A 63 2.68 -10.79 -13.03
C TYR A 63 2.59 -10.66 -11.51
N HIS A 64 3.72 -10.56 -10.81
CA HIS A 64 3.77 -10.38 -9.38
C HIS A 64 3.08 -9.07 -8.94
N GLU A 65 3.47 -7.94 -9.52
CA GLU A 65 2.88 -6.65 -9.20
C GLU A 65 1.39 -6.57 -9.61
N SER A 66 1.02 -7.22 -10.72
CA SER A 66 -0.39 -7.35 -11.13
C SER A 66 -1.21 -8.15 -10.13
N GLY A 67 -0.62 -9.17 -9.49
CA GLY A 67 -1.26 -9.95 -8.44
C GLY A 67 -1.63 -9.11 -7.23
N HIS A 68 -0.70 -8.28 -6.75
CA HIS A 68 -0.99 -7.30 -5.71
C HIS A 68 -2.10 -6.33 -6.14
N ALA A 69 -2.00 -5.78 -7.36
CA ALA A 69 -2.93 -4.79 -7.85
C ALA A 69 -4.38 -5.33 -7.93
N VAL A 70 -4.55 -6.52 -8.51
CA VAL A 70 -5.86 -7.16 -8.65
C VAL A 70 -6.41 -7.58 -7.30
N ALA A 71 -5.59 -8.18 -6.43
CA ALA A 71 -6.04 -8.55 -5.09
C ALA A 71 -6.50 -7.31 -4.30
N GLY A 72 -5.73 -6.23 -4.31
CA GLY A 72 -6.12 -4.97 -3.65
C GLY A 72 -7.38 -4.33 -4.24
N TRP A 73 -7.67 -4.56 -5.52
CA TRP A 73 -8.87 -4.03 -6.18
C TRP A 73 -10.14 -4.75 -5.75
N PHE A 74 -10.10 -6.08 -5.69
CA PHE A 74 -11.28 -6.92 -5.45
C PHE A 74 -11.47 -7.34 -3.99
N LEU A 75 -10.59 -6.93 -3.08
CA LEU A 75 -10.80 -7.07 -1.64
C LEU A 75 -11.52 -5.83 -1.08
N GLU A 76 -12.50 -6.06 -0.21
CA GLU A 76 -13.36 -5.01 0.35
C GLU A 76 -12.57 -4.05 1.22
N HIS A 77 -11.72 -4.60 2.08
CA HIS A 77 -11.01 -3.84 3.10
C HIS A 77 -9.58 -3.46 2.72
N ALA A 78 -9.13 -3.82 1.51
CA ALA A 78 -7.82 -3.45 1.03
C ALA A 78 -7.70 -1.93 0.81
N GLU A 79 -6.49 -1.43 1.05
CA GLU A 79 -6.16 -0.02 0.88
C GLU A 79 -6.30 0.42 -0.59
N PRO A 80 -6.71 1.67 -0.86
CA PRO A 80 -6.83 2.17 -2.23
C PRO A 80 -5.48 2.16 -2.96
N LEU A 81 -5.43 1.49 -4.12
CA LEU A 81 -4.25 1.45 -4.98
C LEU A 81 -4.11 2.74 -5.79
N LEU A 82 -2.96 3.40 -5.68
CA LEU A 82 -2.61 4.62 -6.43
C LEU A 82 -1.99 4.30 -7.80
N LYS A 83 -0.96 3.45 -7.75
CA LYS A 83 -0.19 3.05 -8.93
C LYS A 83 0.52 1.75 -8.70
N VAL A 84 0.87 1.11 -9.79
CA VAL A 84 1.69 -0.10 -9.82
C VAL A 84 2.79 0.06 -10.86
N THR A 85 4.01 -0.36 -10.54
CA THR A 85 5.17 -0.20 -11.42
C THR A 85 6.13 -1.38 -11.36
N ILE A 86 6.77 -1.66 -12.49
CA ILE A 86 7.87 -2.63 -12.63
C ILE A 86 9.24 -1.95 -12.80
N VAL A 87 9.33 -0.65 -12.48
CA VAL A 87 10.59 0.10 -12.54
C VAL A 87 11.45 -0.27 -11.34
N PRO A 88 12.67 -0.80 -11.53
CA PRO A 88 13.50 -1.26 -10.43
C PRO A 88 14.04 -0.09 -9.61
N ARG A 89 13.85 -0.16 -8.29
CA ARG A 89 14.33 0.84 -7.33
C ARG A 89 15.10 0.21 -6.16
N GLY A 90 16.11 0.92 -5.68
CA GLY A 90 16.89 0.49 -4.52
C GLY A 90 17.61 -0.86 -4.73
N THR A 91 17.90 -1.56 -3.64
CA THR A 91 18.60 -2.85 -3.66
C THR A 91 17.68 -4.05 -3.84
N ALA A 92 16.42 -3.96 -3.39
CA ALA A 92 15.51 -5.12 -3.28
C ALA A 92 14.21 -5.03 -4.09
N ALA A 93 13.77 -3.84 -4.54
CA ALA A 93 12.50 -3.71 -5.27
C ALA A 93 12.73 -3.78 -6.79
N LEU A 94 12.20 -4.81 -7.44
CA LEU A 94 12.14 -4.90 -8.90
C LEU A 94 10.85 -4.28 -9.46
N GLY A 95 9.87 -4.05 -8.60
CA GLY A 95 8.61 -3.37 -8.83
C GLY A 95 7.97 -3.04 -7.47
N PHE A 96 6.85 -2.31 -7.48
CA PHE A 96 6.00 -2.15 -6.31
C PHE A 96 4.59 -1.67 -6.70
N ALA A 97 3.62 -2.03 -5.86
CA ALA A 97 2.30 -1.43 -5.80
C ALA A 97 2.24 -0.40 -4.67
N GLN A 98 1.77 0.81 -4.96
CA GLN A 98 1.66 1.91 -4.01
C GLN A 98 0.20 2.08 -3.56
N TYR A 99 -0.03 1.96 -2.26
CA TYR A 99 -1.35 2.10 -1.63
C TYR A 99 -1.45 3.41 -0.85
N VAL A 100 -2.67 3.89 -0.65
CA VAL A 100 -2.97 4.96 0.31
C VAL A 100 -3.28 4.33 1.66
N PRO A 101 -2.45 4.56 2.69
CA PRO A 101 -2.70 4.01 4.01
C PRO A 101 -4.04 4.50 4.57
N ASN A 102 -4.78 3.58 5.20
CA ASN A 102 -5.95 3.95 5.98
C ASN A 102 -5.49 4.47 7.36
N GLU A 103 -6.03 5.60 7.82
CA GLU A 103 -5.74 6.17 9.16
C GLU A 103 -6.53 5.50 10.29
N ASN A 104 -7.02 4.28 10.07
CA ASN A 104 -7.86 3.59 11.04
C ASN A 104 -7.04 3.23 12.29
N LEU A 105 -7.42 3.81 13.43
CA LEU A 105 -6.81 3.49 14.73
C LEU A 105 -7.16 2.07 15.20
N LEU A 106 -8.25 1.50 14.70
CA LEU A 106 -8.77 0.19 15.04
C LEU A 106 -9.00 -0.61 13.77
N MET A 107 -8.50 -1.83 13.72
CA MET A 107 -8.70 -2.75 12.59
C MET A 107 -9.44 -4.01 13.03
N THR A 108 -10.40 -4.45 12.22
CA THR A 108 -11.11 -5.71 12.45
C THR A 108 -10.30 -6.91 11.95
N LYS A 109 -10.77 -8.12 12.31
CA LYS A 109 -10.22 -9.38 11.84
C LYS A 109 -10.28 -9.52 10.32
N GLU A 110 -11.39 -9.09 9.71
CA GLU A 110 -11.65 -9.13 8.28
C GLU A 110 -10.72 -8.16 7.54
N GLN A 111 -10.54 -6.95 8.06
CA GLN A 111 -9.62 -5.97 7.49
C GLN A 111 -8.18 -6.49 7.45
N LEU A 112 -7.70 -7.07 8.56
CA LEU A 112 -6.37 -7.65 8.60
C LEU A 112 -6.24 -8.89 7.72
N PHE A 113 -7.29 -9.69 7.57
CA PHE A 113 -7.32 -10.84 6.68
C PHE A 113 -7.18 -10.42 5.21
N ASP A 114 -7.93 -9.39 4.78
CA ASP A 114 -7.85 -8.84 3.42
C ASP A 114 -6.46 -8.24 3.15
N MET A 115 -5.88 -7.52 4.11
CA MET A 115 -4.52 -6.99 3.97
C MET A 115 -3.48 -8.13 3.82
N THR A 116 -3.66 -9.25 4.54
CA THR A 116 -2.82 -10.44 4.36
C THR A 116 -3.02 -11.03 2.95
N CYS A 117 -4.26 -11.11 2.46
CA CYS A 117 -4.56 -11.63 1.12
C CYS A 117 -3.95 -10.75 0.01
N MET A 118 -4.11 -9.44 0.10
CA MET A 118 -3.50 -8.47 -0.82
C MET A 118 -1.97 -8.62 -0.87
N THR A 119 -1.34 -8.77 0.30
CA THR A 119 0.12 -8.95 0.41
C THR A 119 0.57 -10.29 -0.16
N LEU A 120 -0.27 -11.34 -0.13
CA LEU A 120 0.02 -12.62 -0.77
C LEU A 120 -0.26 -12.65 -2.28
N GLY A 121 -0.90 -11.59 -2.82
CA GLY A 121 -1.35 -11.50 -4.21
C GLY A 121 -0.25 -11.74 -5.24
N GLY A 122 0.95 -11.17 -5.03
CA GLY A 122 2.06 -11.34 -5.98
C GLY A 122 2.53 -12.79 -6.10
N ARG A 123 2.70 -13.49 -4.97
CA ARG A 123 3.05 -14.92 -4.98
C ARG A 123 1.94 -15.78 -5.58
N ALA A 124 0.68 -15.49 -5.26
CA ALA A 124 -0.47 -16.21 -5.82
C ALA A 124 -0.55 -16.04 -7.36
N ALA A 125 -0.32 -14.83 -7.87
CA ALA A 125 -0.27 -14.58 -9.31
C ALA A 125 0.86 -15.35 -10.01
N GLU A 126 2.06 -15.38 -9.44
CA GLU A 126 3.15 -16.22 -9.97
C GLU A 126 2.73 -17.69 -10.05
N GLN A 127 2.14 -18.23 -8.97
CA GLN A 127 1.69 -19.63 -8.95
C GLN A 127 0.63 -19.92 -10.03
N VAL A 128 -0.40 -19.08 -10.14
CA VAL A 128 -1.58 -19.33 -11.00
C VAL A 128 -1.31 -19.05 -12.49
N LEU A 129 -0.47 -18.04 -12.79
CA LEU A 129 -0.21 -17.59 -14.16
C LEU A 129 1.08 -18.19 -14.72
N LEU A 130 2.12 -18.36 -13.89
CA LEU A 130 3.44 -18.83 -14.32
C LEU A 130 3.71 -20.29 -13.94
N GLY A 131 2.92 -20.88 -13.04
CA GLY A 131 3.10 -22.27 -12.59
C GLY A 131 4.35 -22.48 -11.74
N LYS A 132 5.01 -21.40 -11.30
CA LYS A 132 6.24 -21.43 -10.50
C LYS A 132 6.26 -20.23 -9.56
N ILE A 133 6.98 -20.37 -8.45
CA ILE A 133 7.20 -19.30 -7.48
C ILE A 133 8.66 -18.84 -7.51
N SER A 134 8.88 -17.57 -7.22
CA SER A 134 10.19 -16.94 -7.18
C SER A 134 10.60 -16.55 -5.75
N THR A 135 11.82 -16.05 -5.59
CA THR A 135 12.29 -15.43 -4.34
C THR A 135 11.80 -13.99 -4.17
N GLY A 136 11.07 -13.43 -5.15
CA GLY A 136 10.58 -12.05 -5.13
C GLY A 136 9.62 -11.77 -3.98
N ALA A 137 8.83 -12.77 -3.58
CA ALA A 137 7.84 -12.65 -2.50
C ALA A 137 8.43 -12.64 -1.08
N GLN A 138 9.76 -12.60 -0.90
CA GLN A 138 10.38 -12.67 0.44
C GLN A 138 9.94 -11.53 1.35
N ASN A 139 9.92 -10.29 0.85
CA ASN A 139 9.48 -9.12 1.60
C ASN A 139 7.99 -9.22 1.98
N ASP A 140 7.17 -9.75 1.09
CA ASP A 140 5.73 -9.92 1.34
C ASP A 140 5.48 -10.96 2.42
N LEU A 141 6.21 -12.08 2.40
CA LEU A 141 6.12 -13.11 3.43
C LEU A 141 6.60 -12.58 4.80
N GLU A 142 7.61 -11.72 4.81
CA GLU A 142 8.06 -11.05 6.04
C GLU A 142 6.96 -10.13 6.60
N LYS A 143 6.34 -9.31 5.74
CA LYS A 143 5.21 -8.45 6.11
C LYS A 143 4.02 -9.26 6.62
N VAL A 144 3.62 -10.31 5.89
CA VAL A 144 2.55 -11.25 6.28
C VAL A 144 2.81 -11.84 7.65
N THR A 145 4.04 -12.26 7.92
CA THR A 145 4.42 -12.82 9.23
C THR A 145 4.30 -11.77 10.32
N LYS A 146 4.85 -10.57 10.09
CA LYS A 146 4.82 -9.45 11.05
C LYS A 146 3.41 -8.96 11.35
N MET A 147 2.51 -8.96 10.38
CA MET A 147 1.12 -8.51 10.57
C MET A 147 0.20 -9.60 11.12
N THR A 148 0.47 -10.88 10.84
CA THR A 148 -0.42 -11.99 11.26
C THR A 148 -0.10 -12.46 12.67
N TRP A 149 1.17 -12.42 13.08
CA TRP A 149 1.57 -12.87 14.42
C TRP A 149 0.84 -12.11 15.56
N PRO A 150 0.74 -10.76 15.53
CA PRO A 150 0.00 -10.02 16.56
C PRO A 150 -1.50 -10.35 16.61
N GLN A 151 -2.12 -10.74 15.49
CA GLN A 151 -3.52 -11.12 15.47
C GLN A 151 -3.80 -12.30 16.40
N VAL A 152 -2.90 -13.28 16.38
CA VAL A 152 -3.00 -14.49 17.19
C VAL A 152 -2.52 -14.24 18.62
N ALA A 153 -1.36 -13.60 18.79
CA ALA A 153 -0.69 -13.53 20.08
C ALA A 153 -1.01 -12.28 20.92
N VAL A 154 -1.52 -11.21 20.31
CA VAL A 154 -1.70 -9.90 20.97
C VAL A 154 -3.16 -9.46 20.96
N TYR A 155 -3.86 -9.62 19.83
CA TYR A 155 -5.23 -9.13 19.64
C TYR A 155 -6.31 -10.14 20.05
N GLY A 156 -5.93 -11.39 20.36
CA GLY A 156 -6.86 -12.41 20.82
C GLY A 156 -7.80 -12.95 19.74
N PHE A 157 -7.39 -12.95 18.46
CA PHE A 157 -8.23 -13.43 17.35
C PHE A 157 -8.20 -14.96 17.15
N SER A 158 -7.41 -15.67 17.96
CA SER A 158 -7.35 -17.13 18.00
C SER A 158 -8.12 -17.66 19.20
N ASP A 159 -9.11 -18.52 18.94
CA ASP A 159 -9.87 -19.20 20.00
C ASP A 159 -8.99 -20.18 20.80
N LYS A 160 -7.93 -20.72 20.18
CA LYS A 160 -7.00 -21.66 20.84
C LYS A 160 -6.06 -20.96 21.82
N VAL A 161 -5.63 -19.75 21.50
CA VAL A 161 -4.82 -18.91 22.41
C VAL A 161 -5.71 -18.21 23.45
N GLY A 162 -6.91 -17.81 23.04
CA GLY A 162 -7.90 -17.13 23.87
C GLY A 162 -7.67 -15.61 23.96
N LEU A 163 -8.44 -14.97 24.84
CA LEU A 163 -8.44 -13.51 25.06
C LEU A 163 -7.26 -13.05 25.94
N LEU A 164 -6.06 -13.47 25.57
CA LEU A 164 -4.80 -13.11 26.23
C LEU A 164 -3.92 -12.29 25.27
N SER A 165 -3.00 -11.50 25.83
CA SER A 165 -2.13 -10.62 25.05
C SER A 165 -0.67 -10.79 25.46
N PHE A 166 0.19 -11.03 24.46
CA PHE A 166 1.62 -11.25 24.60
C PHE A 166 2.42 -10.28 23.71
N PRO A 167 2.40 -8.96 23.99
CA PRO A 167 3.14 -7.98 23.19
C PRO A 167 4.64 -8.24 23.20
N GLN A 168 5.31 -8.05 22.06
CA GLN A 168 6.77 -8.08 22.01
C GLN A 168 7.33 -6.83 22.73
N ARG A 169 8.28 -7.04 23.65
CA ARG A 169 9.04 -5.96 24.26
C ARG A 169 10.20 -5.60 23.33
N GLU A 170 10.35 -4.32 22.99
CA GLU A 170 11.47 -3.83 22.17
C GLU A 170 12.82 -3.91 22.89
N ASP A 171 12.78 -4.01 24.23
CA ASP A 171 13.94 -4.16 25.09
C ASP A 171 14.50 -5.59 24.99
N ALA A 172 15.37 -5.79 24.01
CA ALA A 172 16.00 -7.05 23.61
C ALA A 172 16.85 -7.78 24.67
N PHE A 173 16.75 -7.41 25.95
CA PHE A 173 17.47 -8.06 27.06
C PHE A 173 16.66 -9.17 27.75
N GLU A 174 15.33 -9.19 27.62
CA GLU A 174 14.52 -10.31 28.11
C GLU A 174 14.44 -11.42 27.06
N MET A 175 15.37 -12.37 27.16
CA MET A 175 15.42 -13.59 26.33
C MET A 175 14.24 -14.56 26.56
N SER A 176 13.35 -14.30 27.54
CA SER A 176 12.23 -15.18 27.85
C SER A 176 10.93 -14.63 27.27
N LYS A 177 10.33 -15.41 26.35
CA LYS A 177 8.95 -15.20 25.90
C LYS A 177 7.99 -15.26 27.10
N PRO A 178 6.96 -14.40 27.19
CA PRO A 178 6.05 -14.33 28.34
C PRO A 178 5.01 -15.47 28.36
N TYR A 179 5.31 -16.60 27.71
CA TYR A 179 4.40 -17.74 27.54
C TYR A 179 5.21 -19.04 27.47
N SER A 180 4.56 -20.17 27.77
CA SER A 180 5.19 -21.48 27.74
C SER A 180 5.58 -21.91 26.32
N SER A 181 6.48 -22.89 26.20
CA SER A 181 6.81 -23.51 24.90
C SER A 181 5.58 -24.10 24.21
N GLU A 182 4.66 -24.70 24.97
CA GLU A 182 3.39 -25.23 24.47
C GLU A 182 2.51 -24.12 23.88
N THR A 183 2.36 -23.00 24.59
CA THR A 183 1.61 -21.83 24.07
C THR A 183 2.27 -21.27 22.82
N GLY A 184 3.61 -21.21 22.79
CA GLY A 184 4.36 -20.80 21.61
C GLY A 184 4.09 -21.70 20.40
N ALA A 185 4.04 -23.02 20.59
CA ALA A 185 3.70 -23.96 19.53
C ALA A 185 2.26 -23.80 19.01
N ILE A 186 1.31 -23.48 19.90
CA ILE A 186 -0.08 -23.16 19.53
C ILE A 186 -0.12 -21.89 18.68
N ILE A 187 0.56 -20.82 19.11
CA ILE A 187 0.65 -19.56 18.35
C ILE A 187 1.23 -19.82 16.95
N ASP A 188 2.34 -20.55 16.84
CA ASP A 188 2.98 -20.85 15.57
C ASP A 188 2.06 -21.67 14.64
N SER A 189 1.28 -22.60 15.20
CA SER A 189 0.28 -23.38 14.42
C SER A 189 -0.85 -22.49 13.93
N GLU A 190 -1.41 -21.65 14.79
CA GLU A 190 -2.51 -20.75 14.46
C GLU A 190 -2.12 -19.72 13.40
N VAL A 191 -0.93 -19.13 13.51
CA VAL A 191 -0.41 -18.21 12.49
C VAL A 191 -0.25 -18.93 11.15
N ARG A 192 0.26 -20.17 11.14
CA ARG A 192 0.38 -20.96 9.91
C ARG A 192 -0.97 -21.27 9.29
N GLU A 193 -1.95 -21.68 10.10
CA GLU A 193 -3.33 -21.93 9.64
C GLU A 193 -3.97 -20.66 9.07
N TRP A 194 -3.74 -19.50 9.70
CA TRP A 194 -4.25 -18.22 9.23
C TRP A 194 -3.67 -17.83 7.88
N VAL A 195 -2.35 -17.86 7.74
CA VAL A 195 -1.66 -17.53 6.48
C VAL A 195 -2.03 -18.51 5.38
N ALA A 196 -2.19 -19.81 5.69
CA ALA A 196 -2.64 -20.81 4.73
C ALA A 196 -4.06 -20.50 4.21
N LYS A 197 -5.00 -20.18 5.11
CA LYS A 197 -6.36 -19.78 4.73
C LYS A 197 -6.36 -18.51 3.86
N ALA A 198 -5.57 -17.50 4.23
CA ALA A 198 -5.43 -16.29 3.45
C ALA A 198 -4.84 -16.58 2.05
N TYR A 199 -3.82 -17.43 1.96
CA TYR A 199 -3.22 -17.82 0.68
C TYR A 199 -4.22 -18.57 -0.21
N ASP A 200 -4.96 -19.53 0.34
CA ASP A 200 -5.98 -20.28 -0.41
C ASP A 200 -7.09 -19.35 -0.95
N SER A 201 -7.56 -18.40 -0.12
CA SER A 201 -8.51 -17.37 -0.56
C SER A 201 -7.92 -16.48 -1.66
N THR A 202 -6.65 -16.08 -1.52
CA THR A 202 -5.96 -15.26 -2.51
C THR A 202 -5.77 -15.99 -3.83
N VAL A 203 -5.40 -17.27 -3.81
CA VAL A 203 -5.27 -18.09 -5.02
C VAL A 203 -6.60 -18.17 -5.76
N LYS A 204 -7.70 -18.42 -5.05
CA LYS A 204 -9.06 -18.43 -5.65
C LYS A 204 -9.42 -17.09 -6.29
N LEU A 205 -9.15 -15.98 -5.58
CA LEU A 205 -9.39 -14.63 -6.10
C LEU A 205 -8.60 -14.38 -7.39
N ILE A 206 -7.32 -14.77 -7.41
CA ILE A 206 -6.46 -14.63 -8.59
C ILE A 206 -6.89 -15.56 -9.74
N GLU A 207 -7.38 -16.76 -9.44
CA GLU A 207 -7.95 -17.68 -10.44
C GLU A 207 -9.21 -17.11 -11.06
N GLU A 208 -10.11 -16.54 -10.25
CA GLU A 208 -11.34 -15.87 -10.71
C GLU A 208 -11.03 -14.67 -11.62
N HIS A 209 -10.03 -13.88 -11.25
CA HIS A 209 -9.62 -12.67 -11.97
C HIS A 209 -8.39 -12.85 -12.87
N LYS A 210 -8.11 -14.10 -13.29
CA LYS A 210 -6.88 -14.47 -14.03
C LYS A 210 -6.66 -13.64 -15.30
N GLU A 211 -7.73 -13.38 -16.06
CA GLU A 211 -7.65 -12.59 -17.29
C GLU A 211 -7.34 -11.12 -17.02
N GLN A 212 -7.80 -10.57 -15.90
CA GLN A 212 -7.50 -9.20 -15.49
C GLN A 212 -6.05 -9.06 -15.03
N VAL A 213 -5.54 -10.03 -14.26
CA VAL A 213 -4.12 -10.10 -13.87
C VAL A 213 -3.22 -10.14 -15.10
N ALA A 214 -3.56 -10.98 -16.09
CA ALA A 214 -2.78 -11.08 -17.33
C ALA A 214 -2.77 -9.78 -18.12
N ARG A 215 -3.92 -9.11 -18.25
CA ARG A 215 -4.02 -7.83 -18.96
C ARG A 215 -3.24 -6.71 -18.28
N ILE A 216 -3.26 -6.61 -16.95
CA ILE A 216 -2.44 -5.62 -16.23
C ILE A 216 -0.96 -5.93 -16.41
N ALA A 217 -0.56 -7.20 -16.36
CA ALA A 217 0.83 -7.59 -16.55
C ALA A 217 1.35 -7.23 -17.95
N GLU A 218 0.53 -7.46 -18.99
CA GLU A 218 0.83 -7.05 -20.36
C GLU A 218 0.98 -5.54 -20.47
N LEU A 219 0.05 -4.77 -19.90
CA LEU A 219 0.14 -3.31 -19.86
C LEU A 219 1.37 -2.82 -19.10
N LEU A 220 1.75 -3.46 -17.99
CA LEU A 220 2.99 -3.14 -17.27
C LEU A 220 4.24 -3.41 -18.11
N LEU A 221 4.22 -4.45 -18.94
CA LEU A 221 5.33 -4.75 -19.84
C LEU A 221 5.43 -3.74 -21.00
N GLU A 222 4.32 -3.18 -21.46
CA GLU A 222 4.27 -2.11 -22.45
C GLU A 222 4.61 -0.73 -21.86
N LYS A 223 4.02 -0.43 -20.70
CA LYS A 223 4.15 0.81 -19.95
C LYS A 223 4.47 0.47 -18.50
N GLU A 224 5.70 0.79 -18.10
CA GLU A 224 6.30 0.33 -16.84
C GLU A 224 5.63 0.85 -15.57
N VAL A 225 4.67 1.76 -15.72
CA VAL A 225 3.85 2.35 -14.66
C VAL A 225 2.41 2.36 -15.13
N GLN A 226 1.49 1.90 -14.27
CA GLN A 226 0.04 2.02 -14.45
C GLN A 226 -0.53 2.82 -13.28
N HIS A 227 -1.31 3.84 -13.60
CA HIS A 227 -2.03 4.64 -12.60
C HIS A 227 -3.45 4.11 -12.41
N GLN A 228 -4.15 4.60 -11.39
CA GLN A 228 -5.53 4.22 -11.10
C GLN A 228 -6.45 4.26 -12.33
N ASP A 229 -6.34 5.29 -13.18
CA ASP A 229 -7.19 5.39 -14.38
C ASP A 229 -6.91 4.30 -15.42
N ASP A 230 -5.67 3.80 -15.51
CA ASP A 230 -5.36 2.62 -16.32
C ASP A 230 -6.00 1.36 -15.71
N LEU A 231 -5.94 1.22 -14.38
CA LEU A 231 -6.52 0.09 -13.67
C LEU A 231 -8.05 0.05 -13.79
N VAL A 232 -8.74 1.18 -13.64
CA VAL A 232 -10.21 1.27 -13.82
C VAL A 232 -10.62 0.83 -15.22
N ARG A 233 -9.83 1.16 -16.26
CA ARG A 233 -10.12 0.76 -17.64
C ARG A 233 -10.05 -0.77 -17.84
N VAL A 234 -9.22 -1.47 -17.08
CA VAL A 234 -9.02 -2.92 -17.20
C VAL A 234 -9.92 -3.70 -16.25
N LEU A 235 -10.05 -3.21 -15.02
CA LEU A 235 -10.72 -3.87 -13.90
C LEU A 235 -12.19 -3.48 -13.78
N GLY A 236 -12.59 -2.36 -14.37
CA GLY A 236 -13.90 -1.76 -14.18
C GLY A 236 -13.97 -0.93 -12.89
N GLU A 237 -15.18 -0.50 -12.52
CA GLU A 237 -15.40 0.15 -11.23
C GLU A 237 -15.09 -0.83 -10.09
N ARG A 238 -14.47 -0.31 -9.02
CA ARG A 238 -14.21 -1.10 -7.82
C ARG A 238 -15.57 -1.55 -7.23
N PRO A 239 -15.76 -2.85 -6.94
CA PRO A 239 -17.04 -3.37 -6.47
C PRO A 239 -17.41 -2.89 -5.06
N PHE A 240 -16.41 -2.46 -4.29
CA PHE A 240 -16.59 -1.94 -2.93
C PHE A 240 -16.37 -0.44 -2.91
N LYS A 241 -17.38 0.29 -2.44
CA LYS A 241 -17.30 1.74 -2.20
C LYS A 241 -17.12 1.97 -0.71
N SER A 242 -16.12 2.77 -0.36
CA SER A 242 -15.88 3.19 1.02
C SER A 242 -17.08 3.99 1.53
N SER A 243 -17.56 3.68 2.73
CA SER A 243 -18.64 4.43 3.40
C SER A 243 -18.22 5.86 3.74
N GLU A 244 -16.95 6.05 4.05
CA GLU A 244 -16.32 7.35 4.24
C GLU A 244 -15.40 7.71 3.07
N PRO A 245 -15.26 9.01 2.75
CA PRO A 245 -14.28 9.46 1.77
C PRO A 245 -12.89 9.05 2.23
N THR A 246 -12.25 8.21 1.42
CA THR A 246 -10.89 7.73 1.65
C THR A 246 -9.91 8.90 1.71
N ASN A 247 -8.73 8.69 2.29
CA ASN A 247 -7.63 9.66 2.20
C ASN A 247 -7.33 10.03 0.73
N TYR A 248 -7.58 9.12 -0.20
CA TYR A 248 -7.50 9.39 -1.62
C TYR A 248 -8.59 10.33 -2.13
N ASP A 249 -9.85 10.14 -1.72
CA ASP A 249 -10.95 11.06 -2.08
C ASP A 249 -10.69 12.46 -1.53
N ARG A 250 -10.15 12.55 -0.31
CA ARG A 250 -9.71 13.82 0.29
C ARG A 250 -8.55 14.44 -0.48
N PHE A 251 -7.56 13.63 -0.85
CA PHE A 251 -6.43 14.05 -1.69
C PHE A 251 -6.91 14.60 -3.04
N LYS A 252 -7.77 13.88 -3.77
CA LYS A 252 -8.35 14.35 -5.04
C LYS A 252 -9.13 15.65 -4.87
N ARG A 253 -9.98 15.75 -3.85
CA ARG A 253 -10.80 16.96 -3.59
C ARG A 253 -9.98 18.20 -3.27
N GLY A 254 -8.84 18.05 -2.59
CA GLY A 254 -7.93 19.17 -2.30
C GLY A 254 -7.44 19.89 -3.55
N PHE A 255 -7.18 19.15 -4.64
CA PHE A 255 -6.76 19.75 -5.92
C PHE A 255 -7.93 20.30 -6.75
N GLU A 256 -9.15 19.78 -6.57
CA GLU A 256 -10.34 20.29 -7.28
C GLU A 256 -10.78 21.68 -6.79
N GLN A 257 -10.43 22.07 -5.56
CA GLN A 257 -10.69 23.43 -5.06
C GLN A 257 -9.80 24.47 -5.75
N ASP A 258 -8.53 24.18 -5.96
CA ASP A 258 -7.57 25.08 -6.64
C ASP A 258 -7.92 25.29 -8.13
N ASP A 259 -8.42 24.26 -8.82
CA ASP A 259 -8.85 24.35 -10.23
C ASP A 259 -10.15 25.16 -10.44
N LYS A 260 -10.96 25.31 -9.38
CA LYS A 260 -12.17 26.16 -9.39
C LYS A 260 -11.84 27.60 -9.00
N GLU A 261 -11.02 27.81 -7.97
CA GLU A 261 -10.58 29.16 -7.58
C GLU A 261 -9.74 29.84 -8.66
N SER A 262 -8.91 29.10 -9.40
CA SER A 262 -8.13 29.62 -10.54
C SER A 262 -8.99 29.96 -11.77
N LYS A 263 -10.20 29.39 -11.89
CA LYS A 263 -11.20 29.77 -12.91
C LYS A 263 -12.07 30.94 -12.49
N GLU A 264 -12.34 31.09 -11.19
CA GLU A 264 -13.13 32.22 -10.66
C GLU A 264 -12.32 33.51 -10.53
N THR A 265 -11.02 33.44 -10.23
CA THR A 265 -10.13 34.62 -10.22
C THR A 265 -9.89 35.25 -11.60
N ALA A 266 -10.24 34.56 -12.70
CA ALA A 266 -10.20 35.13 -14.05
C ALA A 266 -11.47 35.92 -14.43
N LYS A 267 -12.52 35.94 -13.60
CA LYS A 267 -13.75 36.71 -13.84
C LYS A 267 -14.29 37.34 -12.56
N GLY A 268 -13.85 38.57 -12.27
CA GLY A 268 -14.61 39.49 -11.40
C GLY A 268 -13.79 40.11 -10.28
N GLY A 269 -12.92 41.07 -10.62
CA GLY A 269 -12.38 42.00 -9.64
C GLY A 269 -13.32 43.20 -9.49
N THR A 270 -14.18 43.20 -8.48
CA THR A 270 -14.65 44.42 -7.81
C THR A 270 -14.93 44.06 -6.36
N LEU A 271 -14.10 44.63 -5.48
CA LEU A 271 -14.20 44.54 -4.04
C LEU A 271 -15.43 45.30 -3.57
N ASP A 272 -16.21 44.73 -2.66
CA ASP A 272 -16.81 45.49 -1.57
C ASP A 272 -16.97 44.58 -0.33
N ASP A 273 -16.78 45.26 0.79
CA ASP A 273 -16.63 44.83 2.18
C ASP A 273 -17.96 44.42 2.86
N ASP A 274 -17.83 43.72 4.00
CA ASP A 274 -18.73 43.67 5.17
C ASP A 274 -19.22 42.27 5.61
N GLY A 275 -19.15 42.02 6.93
CA GLY A 275 -20.10 41.15 7.63
C GLY A 275 -19.61 39.88 8.34
N SER A 276 -19.05 40.04 9.55
CA SER A 276 -19.01 39.12 10.72
C SER A 276 -19.95 37.89 10.76
N SER A 277 -19.45 36.72 11.20
CA SER A 277 -19.77 36.12 12.54
C SER A 277 -19.11 34.74 12.80
N PRO A 278 -18.82 34.35 14.06
CA PRO A 278 -18.01 33.18 14.42
C PRO A 278 -18.84 31.90 14.62
N LEU A 279 -18.30 30.75 14.19
CA LEU A 279 -18.91 29.43 14.40
C LEU A 279 -18.37 28.79 15.69
N GLU A 280 -19.28 28.44 16.59
CA GLU A 280 -19.00 27.66 17.81
C GLU A 280 -18.71 26.18 17.49
N PRO A 281 -17.90 25.47 18.30
CA PRO A 281 -17.61 24.05 18.10
C PRO A 281 -18.71 23.15 18.67
N GLU A 282 -19.27 22.30 17.83
CA GLU A 282 -20.30 21.32 18.19
C GLU A 282 -19.66 20.06 18.81
N VAL A 283 -20.02 19.76 20.06
CA VAL A 283 -19.57 18.59 20.81
C VAL A 283 -20.51 17.42 20.53
N VAL A 284 -19.98 16.30 20.01
CA VAL A 284 -20.72 15.04 19.84
C VAL A 284 -20.81 14.27 21.16
N PRO A 285 -21.99 13.77 21.57
CA PRO A 285 -22.17 13.09 22.86
C PRO A 285 -21.67 11.63 22.85
N ALA A 286 -21.36 11.17 24.07
CA ALA A 286 -20.70 9.91 24.45
C ALA A 286 -21.52 8.64 24.20
#